data_AF-A0A3S3UWY9-F1
#
_entry.id   AF-A0A3S3UWY9-F1
#
_cell.length_a   1.000
_cell.length_b   1.000
_cell.length_c   1.000
_cell.angle_alpha   90.00
_cell.angle_beta   90.00
_cell.angle_gamma   90.00
#
_symmetry.space_group_name_H-M   'P 1'
#
loop_
_entity.id
_entity.type
_entity.pdbx_description
1 polymer ?
#
loop_
_entity_poly.entity_id
_entity_poly.type
_entity_poly.pdbx_seq_one_letter_code
_entity_poly.pdbx_strand_id
1 'polypeptide(L)'
;MAKYLQVSFYTWRGIIKVIDLGDFSYGEWIVYNDSAPRYIVDVHTENESDRIINSMINKGIETFDSIISKINIKQGNKLHLANMPLFRFVKKEEYVELDLPPLPVGWLKNL
;
A
#
# COMPACT_ATOMS: atom_id res chain seq x y z
N MET A 1 9.60 13.34 4.22
CA MET A 1 10.22 12.31 3.36
C MET A 1 10.81 11.23 4.25
N ALA A 2 10.34 10.00 4.10
CA ALA A 2 10.82 8.83 4.81
C ALA A 2 11.66 7.95 3.87
N LYS A 3 12.57 7.17 4.43
CA LYS A 3 13.49 6.32 3.69
C LYS A 3 12.97 4.88 3.68
N TYR A 4 12.74 4.33 2.50
CA TYR A 4 12.16 3.00 2.30
C TYR A 4 13.15 2.08 1.57
N LEU A 5 13.09 0.79 1.86
CA LEU A 5 13.80 -0.22 1.08
C LEU A 5 13.01 -0.51 -0.19
N GLN A 6 13.62 -0.32 -1.36
CA GLN A 6 13.05 -0.71 -2.64
C GLN A 6 13.78 -1.94 -3.17
N VAL A 7 13.02 -2.99 -3.42
CA VAL A 7 13.50 -4.24 -4.02
C VAL A 7 13.04 -4.30 -5.47
N SER A 8 14.01 -4.49 -6.36
CA SER A 8 13.76 -4.71 -7.78
C SER A 8 13.79 -6.20 -8.09
N PHE A 9 12.79 -6.70 -8.79
CA PHE A 9 12.70 -8.10 -9.22
C PHE A 9 12.79 -8.21 -10.74
N TYR A 10 13.53 -9.20 -11.24
CA TYR A 10 13.40 -9.63 -12.62
C TYR A 10 12.14 -10.48 -12.79
N THR A 11 11.28 -10.06 -13.70
CA THR A 11 10.12 -10.84 -14.14
C THR A 11 10.15 -11.01 -15.65
N TRP A 12 9.39 -11.97 -16.15
CA TRP A 12 9.20 -12.17 -17.59
C TRP A 12 8.64 -10.94 -18.32
N ARG A 13 7.96 -10.03 -17.60
CA ARG A 13 7.40 -8.77 -18.14
C ARG A 13 8.32 -7.57 -17.96
N GLY A 14 9.54 -7.77 -17.45
CA GLY A 14 10.50 -6.70 -17.16
C GLY A 14 10.80 -6.57 -15.67
N ILE A 15 11.26 -5.39 -15.26
CA ILE A 15 11.68 -5.13 -13.88
C ILE A 15 10.49 -4.54 -13.12
N ILE A 16 10.12 -5.19 -12.02
CA ILE A 16 9.13 -4.66 -11.07
C ILE A 16 9.87 -4.13 -9.86
N LYS A 17 9.48 -2.94 -9.39
CA LYS A 17 10.00 -2.32 -8.17
C LYS A 17 8.91 -2.37 -7.11
N VAL A 18 9.25 -2.87 -5.94
CA VAL A 18 8.35 -2.95 -4.79
C VAL A 18 9.06 -2.34 -3.59
N ILE A 19 8.31 -1.54 -2.83
CA ILE A 19 8.73 -1.12 -1.50
C ILE A 19 8.58 -2.31 -0.56
N ASP A 20 9.72 -2.76 -0.06
CA ASP A 20 9.78 -3.80 0.95
C ASP A 20 9.64 -3.13 2.31
N LEU A 21 8.54 -3.46 2.97
CA LEU A 21 8.32 -3.05 4.35
C LEU A 21 9.14 -3.92 5.29
N GLY A 22 9.56 -5.13 4.92
CA GLY A 22 10.23 -6.09 5.81
C GLY A 22 9.23 -6.98 6.56
N ASP A 23 9.57 -7.39 7.79
CA ASP A 23 8.78 -8.30 8.65
C ASP A 23 7.59 -7.61 9.38
N PHE A 24 7.07 -6.50 8.85
CA PHE A 24 6.05 -5.74 9.57
C PHE A 24 4.76 -6.53 9.79
N SER A 25 4.20 -6.35 10.98
CA SER A 25 2.94 -6.93 11.40
C SER A 25 1.79 -6.55 10.48
N TYR A 26 0.82 -7.43 10.35
CA TYR A 26 -0.46 -7.14 9.68
C TYR A 26 -1.01 -5.79 10.16
N GLY A 27 -1.10 -4.80 9.27
CA GLY A 27 -1.46 -3.43 9.66
C GLY A 27 -0.78 -2.31 8.88
N GLU A 28 0.31 -2.62 8.17
CA GLU A 28 1.02 -1.64 7.35
C GLU A 28 0.99 -2.01 5.85
N TRP A 29 0.72 -1.04 5.00
CA TRP A 29 0.62 -1.23 3.55
C TRP A 29 1.13 -0.02 2.76
N ILE A 30 1.85 -0.30 1.67
CA ILE A 30 2.07 0.68 0.60
C ILE A 30 1.00 0.50 -0.46
N VAL A 31 0.26 1.57 -0.73
CA VAL A 31 -0.76 1.61 -1.77
C VAL A 31 -0.20 2.26 -3.03
N TYR A 32 -0.31 1.55 -4.14
CA TYR A 32 0.18 1.96 -5.45
C TYR A 32 -0.96 2.53 -6.27
N ASN A 33 -0.65 3.53 -7.09
CA ASN A 33 -1.53 4.02 -8.16
C ASN A 33 -0.72 4.14 -9.44
N ASP A 34 -1.24 3.63 -10.56
CA ASP A 34 -0.53 3.55 -11.84
C ASP A 34 0.91 2.99 -11.71
N SER A 35 1.06 1.93 -10.89
CA SER A 35 2.33 1.22 -10.65
C SER A 35 3.41 2.01 -9.90
N ALA A 36 3.08 3.16 -9.32
CA ALA A 36 3.97 3.91 -8.42
C ALA A 36 3.44 3.90 -6.98
N PRO A 37 4.30 3.80 -5.95
CA PRO A 37 3.87 3.95 -4.56
C PRO A 37 3.35 5.37 -4.36
N ARG A 38 2.14 5.50 -3.80
CA ARG A 38 1.47 6.80 -3.63
C ARG A 38 1.00 7.07 -2.23
N TYR A 39 0.59 6.04 -1.49
CA TYR A 39 0.11 6.21 -0.13
C TYR A 39 0.73 5.17 0.78
N ILE A 40 0.81 5.53 2.05
CA ILE A 40 1.11 4.61 3.13
C ILE A 40 -0.12 4.51 4.03
N VAL A 41 -0.39 3.31 4.52
CA VAL A 41 -1.37 3.06 5.57
C VAL A 41 -0.65 2.32 6.67
N ASP A 42 -0.72 2.85 7.88
CA ASP A 42 -0.21 2.18 9.08
C ASP A 42 -1.25 2.31 10.20
N VAL A 43 -1.98 1.22 10.47
CA VAL A 43 -3.06 1.18 11.46
C VAL A 43 -2.57 1.31 12.90
N HIS A 44 -1.26 1.30 13.12
CA HIS A 44 -0.64 1.57 14.42
C HIS A 44 -0.43 3.07 14.66
N THR A 45 -0.60 3.93 13.65
CA THR A 45 -0.53 5.39 13.83
C THR A 45 -1.83 6.01 14.33
N GLU A 46 -1.74 7.24 14.81
CA GLU A 46 -2.90 8.02 15.26
C GLU A 46 -3.54 8.89 14.16
N ASN A 47 -3.10 8.77 12.90
CA ASN A 47 -3.68 9.55 11.81
C ASN A 47 -5.17 9.20 11.62
N GLU A 48 -5.99 10.21 11.30
CA GLU A 48 -7.44 10.02 11.09
C GLU A 48 -7.76 8.95 10.05
N SER A 49 -7.05 8.93 8.92
CA SER A 49 -7.22 7.92 7.87
C SER A 49 -7.00 6.51 8.43
N ASP A 50 -5.87 6.32 9.11
CA ASP A 50 -5.45 5.02 9.61
C ASP A 50 -6.37 4.52 10.72
N ARG A 51 -6.88 5.41 11.57
CA ARG A 51 -7.89 5.10 12.58
C ARG A 51 -9.21 4.62 11.97
N ILE A 52 -9.65 5.22 10.85
CA ILE A 52 -10.87 4.80 10.15
C ILE A 52 -10.66 3.40 9.57
N ILE A 53 -9.53 3.16 8.90
CA ILE A 53 -9.17 1.85 8.32
C ILE A 53 -9.09 0.79 9.42
N ASN A 54 -8.37 1.08 10.50
CA ASN A 54 -8.25 0.19 11.66
C ASN A 54 -9.62 -0.17 12.26
N SER A 55 -10.54 0.81 12.34
CA SER A 55 -11.90 0.55 12.82
C SER A 55 -12.70 -0.37 11.89
N MET A 56 -12.57 -0.21 10.56
CA MET A 56 -13.23 -1.08 9.57
C MET A 56 -12.73 -2.52 9.65
N ILE A 57 -11.41 -2.70 9.76
CA ILE A 57 -10.76 -4.01 9.86
C ILE A 57 -11.12 -4.69 11.19
N ASN A 58 -10.96 -4.00 12.32
CA ASN A 58 -11.19 -4.60 13.65
C ASN A 58 -12.65 -4.96 13.93
N LYS A 59 -13.60 -4.26 13.30
CA LYS A 59 -15.02 -4.64 13.40
C LYS A 59 -15.35 -5.89 12.57
N GLY A 60 -14.38 -6.45 11.84
CA GLY A 60 -14.57 -7.59 10.94
C GLY A 60 -15.48 -7.27 9.75
N ILE A 61 -15.67 -5.97 9.44
CA ILE A 61 -16.57 -5.51 8.39
C ILE A 61 -15.88 -5.65 7.03
N GLU A 62 -14.58 -5.36 6.96
CA GLU A 62 -13.83 -5.33 5.70
C GLU A 62 -12.41 -5.89 5.86
N THR A 63 -11.89 -6.49 4.79
CA THR A 63 -10.44 -6.66 4.60
C THR A 63 -9.85 -5.40 3.97
N PHE A 64 -8.55 -5.16 4.12
CA PHE A 64 -7.91 -4.01 3.47
C PHE A 64 -8.06 -4.05 1.93
N ASP A 65 -7.99 -5.24 1.32
CA ASP A 65 -8.28 -5.43 -0.11
C ASP A 65 -9.70 -4.98 -0.51
N SER A 66 -10.70 -5.25 0.35
CA SER A 66 -12.08 -4.80 0.13
C SER A 66 -12.20 -3.28 0.22
N ILE A 67 -11.53 -2.66 1.19
CA ILE A 67 -11.47 -1.19 1.33
C ILE A 67 -10.90 -0.56 0.06
N ILE A 68 -9.75 -1.04 -0.42
CA ILE A 68 -9.13 -0.56 -1.67
C ILE A 68 -10.05 -0.74 -2.87
N SER A 69 -10.71 -1.90 -2.97
CA SER A 69 -11.65 -2.19 -4.06
C SER A 69 -12.84 -1.21 -4.07
N LYS A 70 -13.42 -0.92 -2.91
CA LYS A 70 -14.52 0.05 -2.77
C LYS A 70 -14.07 1.47 -3.11
N ILE A 71 -12.86 1.88 -2.70
CA ILE A 71 -12.30 3.18 -3.07
C ILE A 71 -12.16 3.27 -4.59
N ASN A 72 -11.63 2.24 -5.25
CA ASN A 72 -11.51 2.23 -6.71
C ASN A 72 -12.85 2.37 -7.42
N ILE A 73 -13.88 1.64 -6.96
CA ILE A 73 -15.23 1.70 -7.52
C ILE A 73 -15.83 3.10 -7.37
N LYS A 74 -15.74 3.72 -6.18
CA LYS A 74 -16.37 5.02 -5.90
C LYS A 74 -15.62 6.20 -6.51
N GLN A 75 -14.30 6.13 -6.59
CA GLN A 75 -13.46 7.26 -6.98
C GLN A 75 -12.88 7.14 -8.40
N GLY A 76 -13.06 6.00 -9.08
CA GLY A 76 -12.47 5.75 -10.40
C GLY A 76 -10.94 5.58 -10.36
N ASN A 77 -10.37 5.30 -9.19
CA ASN A 77 -8.93 5.08 -9.02
C ASN A 77 -8.52 3.65 -9.45
N LYS A 78 -7.21 3.44 -9.61
CA LYS A 78 -6.59 2.12 -9.87
C LYS A 78 -5.63 1.72 -8.75
N LEU A 79 -6.06 1.93 -7.52
CA LEU A 79 -5.28 1.59 -6.33
C LEU A 79 -5.08 0.09 -6.23
N HIS A 80 -3.90 -0.33 -5.82
CA HIS A 80 -3.58 -1.73 -5.56
C HIS A 80 -2.46 -1.85 -4.53
N LEU A 81 -2.41 -2.99 -3.85
CA LEU A 81 -1.26 -3.38 -3.07
C LEU A 81 -0.13 -3.87 -3.99
N ALA A 82 1.10 -3.90 -3.47
CA ALA A 82 2.19 -4.48 -4.22
C ALA A 82 1.92 -5.97 -4.47
N ASN A 83 1.83 -6.36 -5.74
CA ASN A 83 1.79 -7.78 -6.10
C ASN A 83 3.21 -8.31 -6.14
N MET A 84 3.63 -8.99 -5.06
CA MET A 84 4.93 -9.63 -5.04
C MET A 84 4.99 -10.70 -6.14
N PRO A 85 5.98 -10.67 -7.05
CA PRO A 85 6.03 -11.63 -8.14
C PRO A 85 6.26 -13.05 -7.61
N LEU A 86 5.49 -14.02 -8.14
CA LEU A 86 5.56 -15.43 -7.74
C LEU A 86 6.97 -16.05 -7.91
N PHE A 87 7.73 -15.60 -8.92
CA PHE A 87 9.10 -16.01 -9.18
C PHE A 87 10.06 -14.88 -8.82
N ARG A 88 10.94 -15.14 -7.84
CA ARG A 88 11.73 -14.14 -7.11
C ARG A 88 13.22 -14.20 -7.50
N PHE A 89 13.59 -13.55 -8.59
CA PHE A 89 14.99 -13.20 -8.82
C PHE A 89 15.21 -11.74 -8.42
N VAL A 90 15.70 -11.53 -7.19
CA VAL A 90 16.08 -10.20 -6.70
C VAL A 90 17.19 -9.66 -7.60
N LYS A 91 16.93 -8.51 -8.22
CA LYS A 91 17.88 -7.79 -9.06
C LYS A 91 18.77 -6.88 -8.23
N LYS A 92 18.14 -6.08 -7.37
CA LYS A 92 18.79 -4.98 -6.63
C LYS A 92 17.93 -4.60 -5.44
N GLU A 93 18.60 -4.22 -4.36
CA GLU A 93 18.03 -3.55 -3.21
C GLU A 93 18.65 -2.17 -3.11
N GLU A 94 17.83 -1.15 -2.90
CA GLU A 94 18.29 0.22 -2.71
C GLU A 94 17.35 0.98 -1.79
N TYR A 95 17.90 1.93 -1.03
CA TYR A 95 17.06 2.83 -0.27
C TYR A 95 16.60 4.01 -1.13
N VAL A 96 15.32 4.33 -1.05
CA VAL A 96 14.69 5.45 -1.74
C VAL A 96 14.01 6.38 -0.73
N GLU A 97 14.07 7.68 -0.97
CA GLU A 97 13.30 8.66 -0.21
C GLU A 97 11.95 8.85 -0.89
N LEU A 98 10.87 8.59 -0.15
CA LEU A 98 9.50 8.79 -0.63
C LEU A 98 8.74 9.68 0.34
N ASP A 99 7.85 10.47 -0.23
CA ASP A 99 6.85 11.22 0.52
C ASP A 99 5.48 10.58 0.25
N LEU A 100 5.11 9.64 1.11
CA LEU A 100 3.87 8.88 1.00
C LEU A 100 2.87 9.46 1.99
N PRO A 101 1.87 10.23 1.54
CA PRO A 101 0.78 10.66 2.41
C PRO A 101 -0.13 9.48 2.79
N PRO A 102 -0.94 9.62 3.86
CA PRO A 102 -2.02 8.70 4.15
C PRO A 102 -3.10 8.74 3.06
N LEU A 103 -3.97 7.74 3.04
CA LEU A 103 -5.14 7.76 2.17
C LEU A 103 -6.04 8.98 2.47
N PRO A 104 -6.65 9.60 1.44
CA PRO A 104 -7.58 10.71 1.66
C PRO A 104 -8.75 10.30 2.56
N VAL A 105 -8.90 10.97 3.70
CA VAL A 105 -10.01 10.75 4.65
C VAL A 105 -11.38 10.83 3.98
N GLY A 106 -11.53 11.74 3.00
CA GLY A 106 -12.77 11.89 2.24
C GLY A 106 -13.13 10.67 1.40
N TRP A 107 -12.17 9.83 1.00
CA TRP A 107 -12.47 8.57 0.33
C TRP A 107 -13.01 7.54 1.32
N LEU A 108 -12.42 7.48 2.51
CA LEU A 108 -12.77 6.51 3.55
C LEU A 108 -14.14 6.79 4.20
N LYS A 109 -14.44 8.05 4.50
CA LYS A 109 -15.75 8.45 5.09
C LYS A 109 -16.94 8.18 4.16
N ASN A 110 -16.68 8.05 2.86
CA ASN A 110 -17.68 7.82 1.83
C ASN A 110 -17.76 6.34 1.40
N LEU A 111 -17.13 5.40 2.11
CA LEU A 111 -17.19 3.96 1.78
C LEU A 111 -18.52 3.32 2.17
#